data_AF-A0A968A341-F1
#
_entry.id   AF-A0A968A341-F1
#
_cell.length_a   1.000
_cell.length_b   1.000
_cell.length_c   1.000
_cell.angle_alpha   90.00
_cell.angle_beta   90.00
_cell.angle_gamma   90.00
#
_symmetry.space_group_name_H-M   'P 1'
#
loop_
_entity.id
_entity.type
_entity.pdbx_description
1 polymer ?
#
loop_
_entity_poly.entity_id
_entity_poly.type
_entity_poly.pdbx_seq_one_letter_code
_entity_poly.pdbx_strand_id
1 'polypeptide(L)'
;TILHNFTLPEIDVPIPLILIGPPGITVIEVSSLSGIFRAKNDSWSVMNNRARQFKPVNPNLIARTLLMAQAVRKFIDENEISDPNLEGVLVFTHPGTHVDAIRPAVRVILMDAIDRFANRLNQSDAIFSAEDVRKIVDVFDARHEEIAVLAEDSTLTGTMGGSVRGPSEAENTLDRLSRVFNFSRQQWTILFGMIAAELCIIVVLIMIIFLTA
;
A
#
# COMPACT_ATOMS: atom_id res chain seq x y z
N THR A 1 -1.69 -5.00 -20.15
CA THR A 1 -1.81 -5.98 -19.06
C THR A 1 -1.94 -5.26 -17.74
N ILE A 2 -2.75 -5.79 -16.82
CA ILE A 2 -2.87 -5.25 -15.45
C ILE A 2 -2.31 -6.30 -14.50
N LEU A 3 -1.39 -5.89 -13.64
CA LEU A 3 -0.88 -6.67 -12.52
C LEU A 3 -1.52 -6.15 -11.23
N HIS A 4 -1.79 -7.08 -10.32
CA HIS A 4 -2.50 -6.81 -9.07
C HIS A 4 -1.64 -7.25 -7.88
N ASN A 5 -1.69 -6.47 -6.80
CA ASN A 5 -1.08 -6.84 -5.51
C ASN A 5 0.39 -7.29 -5.62
N PHE A 6 1.20 -6.53 -6.36
CA PHE A 6 2.59 -6.85 -6.59
C PHE A 6 3.46 -6.30 -5.46
N THR A 7 4.18 -7.16 -4.75
CA THR A 7 5.12 -6.77 -3.70
C THR A 7 6.52 -6.65 -4.28
N LEU A 8 7.17 -5.51 -4.07
CA LEU A 8 8.59 -5.35 -4.39
C LEU A 8 9.41 -5.46 -3.11
N PRO A 9 10.57 -6.14 -3.10
CA PRO A 9 11.38 -6.31 -1.89
C PRO A 9 11.85 -4.98 -1.27
N GLU A 10 11.89 -3.92 -2.08
CA GLU A 10 12.28 -2.58 -1.66
C GLU A 10 11.21 -1.89 -0.83
N ILE A 11 9.95 -2.34 -0.97
CA ILE A 11 8.79 -1.76 -0.32
C ILE A 11 7.93 -2.86 0.29
N ASP A 12 7.90 -2.91 1.61
CA ASP A 12 7.06 -3.84 2.39
C ASP A 12 5.54 -3.57 2.28
N VAL A 13 5.15 -2.73 1.32
CA VAL A 13 3.77 -2.36 1.04
C VAL A 13 3.43 -2.87 -0.37
N PRO A 14 2.43 -3.74 -0.51
CA PRO A 14 2.02 -4.24 -1.82
C PRO A 14 1.55 -3.08 -2.70
N ILE A 15 2.03 -3.06 -3.95
CA ILE A 15 1.54 -2.17 -4.98
C ILE A 15 0.19 -2.70 -5.46
N PRO A 16 -0.89 -1.94 -5.30
CA PRO A 16 -2.23 -2.46 -5.55
C PRO A 16 -2.45 -2.78 -7.03
N LEU A 17 -2.02 -1.91 -7.94
CA LEU A 17 -2.23 -2.05 -9.37
C LEU A 17 -1.05 -1.49 -10.17
N ILE A 18 -0.58 -2.26 -11.14
CA ILE A 18 0.37 -1.80 -12.17
C ILE A 18 -0.24 -2.07 -13.53
N LEU A 19 -0.52 -1.02 -14.29
CA LEU A 19 -0.99 -1.11 -15.67
C LEU A 19 0.21 -0.98 -16.60
N ILE A 20 0.46 -2.01 -17.39
CA ILE A 20 1.50 -2.03 -18.42
C ILE A 20 0.81 -1.96 -19.78
N GLY A 21 1.12 -0.94 -20.56
CA GLY A 21 0.57 -0.79 -21.90
C GLY A 21 1.55 -0.14 -22.87
N PRO A 22 1.17 -0.02 -24.16
CA PRO A 22 1.96 0.68 -25.16
C PRO A 22 2.41 2.08 -24.76
N PRO A 23 1.61 2.93 -24.08
CA PRO A 23 2.03 4.28 -23.75
C PRO A 23 2.97 4.38 -22.54
N GLY A 24 3.15 3.29 -21.79
CA GLY A 24 3.96 3.32 -20.58
C GLY A 24 3.48 2.37 -19.48
N ILE A 25 4.02 2.60 -18.29
CA ILE A 25 3.69 1.86 -17.08
C ILE A 25 3.02 2.82 -16.11
N THR A 26 1.85 2.46 -15.61
CA THR A 26 1.09 3.29 -14.67
C THR A 26 0.92 2.54 -13.36
N VAL A 27 1.44 3.12 -12.28
CA VAL A 27 1.23 2.59 -10.93
C VAL A 27 0.02 3.26 -10.33
N ILE A 28 -1.03 2.50 -10.05
CA ILE A 28 -2.34 3.03 -9.65
C ILE A 28 -2.61 2.71 -8.18
N GLU A 29 -2.58 3.72 -7.32
CA GLU A 29 -3.09 3.61 -5.94
C GLU A 29 -4.57 3.98 -5.92
N VAL A 30 -5.41 3.13 -5.33
CA VAL A 30 -6.86 3.35 -5.23
C VAL A 30 -7.23 3.70 -3.80
N SER A 31 -8.01 4.77 -3.63
CA SER A 31 -8.48 5.25 -2.34
C SER A 31 -9.99 5.51 -2.35
N SER A 32 -10.68 5.07 -1.30
CA SER A 32 -12.12 5.32 -1.11
C SER A 32 -12.40 6.43 -0.10
N LEU A 33 -11.38 7.22 0.29
CA LEU A 33 -11.53 8.30 1.25
C LEU A 33 -12.47 9.39 0.75
N SER A 34 -13.45 9.75 1.56
CA SER A 34 -14.40 10.84 1.32
C SER A 34 -13.96 12.15 1.97
N GLY A 35 -14.35 13.30 1.39
CA GLY A 35 -14.09 14.62 1.97
C GLY A 35 -13.35 15.55 1.04
N ILE A 36 -12.92 16.70 1.58
CA ILE A 36 -12.23 17.74 0.83
C ILE A 36 -10.75 17.69 1.19
N PHE A 37 -9.93 17.39 0.21
CA PHE A 37 -8.48 17.26 0.35
C PHE A 37 -7.75 18.27 -0.52
N ARG A 38 -6.48 18.48 -0.19
CA ARG A 38 -5.54 19.25 -0.99
C ARG A 38 -4.30 18.42 -1.22
N ALA A 39 -3.96 18.23 -2.49
CA ALA A 39 -2.68 17.70 -2.94
C ALA A 39 -1.83 18.87 -3.43
N LYS A 40 -0.73 19.16 -2.73
CA LYS A 40 0.18 20.23 -3.13
C LYS A 40 1.60 19.69 -3.17
N ASN A 41 2.20 19.63 -4.36
CA ASN A 41 3.48 18.94 -4.56
C ASN A 41 3.39 17.50 -4.01
N ASP A 42 4.24 17.16 -3.04
CA ASP A 42 4.29 15.90 -2.31
C ASP A 42 3.38 15.85 -1.07
N SER A 43 2.75 16.96 -0.69
CA SER A 43 1.97 17.07 0.54
C SER A 43 0.50 16.71 0.35
N TRP A 44 -0.06 16.03 1.35
CA TRP A 44 -1.46 15.63 1.42
C TRP A 44 -2.13 16.20 2.67
N SER A 45 -3.23 16.91 2.49
CA SER A 45 -3.95 17.56 3.58
C SER A 45 -5.46 17.41 3.45
N VAL A 46 -6.15 17.34 4.59
CA VAL A 46 -7.62 17.30 4.66
C VAL A 46 -8.15 18.62 5.20
N MET A 47 -9.28 19.08 4.67
CA MET A 47 -9.96 20.27 5.18
C MET A 47 -10.73 19.94 6.45
N ASN A 48 -10.46 20.70 7.51
CA ASN A 48 -11.31 20.70 8.68
C ASN A 48 -12.56 21.54 8.41
N ASN A 49 -13.73 20.90 8.29
CA ASN A 49 -15.00 21.57 7.97
C ASN A 49 -15.37 22.72 8.93
N ARG A 50 -14.95 22.65 10.20
CA ARG A 50 -15.27 23.69 11.20
C ARG A 50 -14.37 24.92 11.07
N ALA A 51 -13.07 24.70 10.88
CA ALA A 51 -12.08 25.77 10.84
C ALA A 51 -11.77 26.27 9.42
N ARG A 52 -12.26 25.58 8.38
CA ARG A 52 -11.90 25.80 6.95
C ARG A 52 -10.39 25.83 6.71
N GLN A 53 -9.64 25.11 7.54
CA GLN A 53 -8.19 25.02 7.47
C GLN A 53 -7.78 23.62 7.00
N PHE A 54 -6.78 23.57 6.14
CA PHE A 54 -6.17 22.32 5.71
C PHE A 54 -5.13 21.88 6.74
N LYS A 55 -5.21 20.62 7.16
CA LYS A 55 -4.24 19.99 8.04
C LYS A 55 -3.61 18.80 7.34
N PRO A 56 -2.28 18.61 7.45
CA PRO A 56 -1.63 17.40 6.97
C PRO A 56 -2.29 16.16 7.57
N VAL A 57 -2.46 15.12 6.75
CA VAL A 57 -3.04 13.86 7.21
C VAL A 57 -2.11 12.71 6.90
N ASN A 58 -2.05 11.76 7.83
CA ASN A 58 -1.33 10.51 7.67
C ASN A 58 -2.35 9.37 7.44
N PRO A 59 -2.10 8.45 6.50
CA PRO A 59 -0.94 8.43 5.60
C PRO A 59 -1.01 9.51 4.52
N ASN A 60 0.16 9.99 4.08
CA ASN A 60 0.26 10.88 2.92
C ASN A 60 0.17 10.05 1.64
N LEU A 61 -1.02 10.04 1.03
CA LEU A 61 -1.27 9.24 -0.17
C LEU A 61 -0.41 9.66 -1.36
N ILE A 62 -0.12 10.95 -1.51
CA ILE A 62 0.72 11.44 -2.61
C ILE A 62 2.14 10.89 -2.49
N ALA A 63 2.74 11.02 -1.30
CA ALA A 63 4.08 10.50 -1.06
C ALA A 63 4.13 8.98 -1.17
N ARG A 64 3.08 8.28 -0.72
CA ARG A 64 2.97 6.83 -0.82
C ARG A 64 2.89 6.36 -2.28
N THR A 65 2.00 6.93 -3.09
CA THR A 65 1.89 6.61 -4.51
C THR A 65 3.20 6.90 -5.24
N LEU A 66 3.86 8.02 -4.91
CA LEU A 66 5.14 8.38 -5.51
C LEU A 66 6.23 7.34 -5.20
N LEU A 67 6.29 6.90 -3.94
CA LEU A 67 7.24 5.88 -3.50
C LEU A 67 6.99 4.55 -4.22
N MET A 68 5.74 4.14 -4.39
CA MET A 68 5.39 2.94 -5.19
C MET A 68 5.87 3.09 -6.64
N ALA A 69 5.62 4.24 -7.27
CA ALA A 69 6.08 4.52 -8.63
C ALA A 69 7.61 4.48 -8.75
N GLN A 70 8.33 5.03 -7.77
CA GLN A 70 9.79 5.01 -7.73
C GLN A 70 10.36 3.59 -7.55
N ALA A 71 9.73 2.76 -6.71
CA ALA A 71 10.13 1.36 -6.54
C ALA A 71 9.99 0.59 -7.87
N VAL A 72 8.86 0.75 -8.57
CA VAL A 72 8.65 0.12 -9.88
C VAL A 72 9.67 0.63 -10.90
N ARG A 73 10.00 1.93 -10.89
CA ARG A 73 11.04 2.48 -11.77
C ARG A 73 12.39 1.83 -11.49
N LYS A 74 12.82 1.80 -10.23
CA LYS A 74 14.09 1.18 -9.83
C LYS A 74 14.15 -0.29 -10.23
N PHE A 75 13.07 -1.02 -10.00
CA PHE A 75 12.94 -2.42 -10.42
C PHE A 75 13.12 -2.59 -11.94
N ILE A 76 12.52 -1.72 -12.76
CA ILE A 76 12.63 -1.80 -14.22
C ILE A 76 14.03 -1.39 -14.69
N ASP A 77 14.62 -0.36 -14.08
CA ASP A 77 15.98 0.10 -14.39
C ASP A 77 17.02 -1.00 -14.12
N GLU A 78 16.83 -1.79 -13.05
CA GLU A 78 17.67 -2.96 -12.72
C GLU A 78 17.56 -4.10 -13.74
N ASN A 79 16.48 -4.16 -14.51
CA ASN A 79 16.26 -5.15 -15.57
C ASN A 79 16.60 -4.60 -16.98
N GLU A 80 17.36 -3.50 -17.05
CA GLU A 80 17.88 -2.89 -18.29
C GLU A 80 16.81 -2.50 -19.34
N ILE A 81 15.56 -2.28 -18.91
CA ILE A 81 14.48 -1.83 -19.78
C ILE A 81 14.57 -0.30 -19.92
N SER A 82 14.73 0.19 -21.14
CA SER A 82 15.01 1.61 -21.42
C SER A 82 13.83 2.54 -21.09
N ASP A 83 14.13 3.60 -20.33
CA ASP A 83 13.30 4.75 -19.89
C ASP A 83 11.77 4.53 -19.98
N PRO A 84 11.20 3.75 -19.04
CA PRO A 84 9.76 3.61 -18.99
C PRO A 84 9.14 4.98 -18.68
N ASN A 85 8.20 5.39 -19.54
CA ASN A 85 7.24 6.42 -19.18
C ASN A 85 6.38 5.88 -18.03
N LEU A 86 6.88 6.07 -16.81
CA LEU A 86 6.32 5.57 -15.58
C LEU A 86 5.67 6.70 -14.82
N GLU A 87 4.36 6.58 -14.62
CA GLU A 87 3.56 7.57 -13.90
C GLU A 87 2.88 6.93 -12.68
N GLY A 88 2.95 7.61 -11.53
CA GLY A 88 2.13 7.31 -10.36
C GLY A 88 0.78 8.01 -10.46
N VAL A 89 -0.29 7.26 -10.24
CA VAL A 89 -1.67 7.72 -10.34
C VAL A 89 -2.44 7.36 -9.08
N LEU A 90 -3.00 8.37 -8.42
CA LEU A 90 -3.87 8.21 -7.26
C LEU A 90 -5.33 8.38 -7.71
N VAL A 91 -6.13 7.31 -7.59
CA VAL A 91 -7.54 7.29 -7.99
C VAL A 91 -8.43 7.31 -6.76
N PHE A 92 -9.39 8.23 -6.75
CA PHE A 92 -10.44 8.29 -5.73
C PHE A 92 -11.75 7.72 -6.27
N THR A 93 -12.28 6.71 -5.59
CA THR A 93 -13.50 6.00 -6.01
C THR A 93 -14.77 6.50 -5.32
N HIS A 94 -14.64 7.36 -4.31
CA HIS A 94 -15.79 7.87 -3.58
C HIS A 94 -16.33 9.17 -4.20
N PRO A 95 -17.64 9.29 -4.49
CA PRO A 95 -18.20 10.45 -5.19
C PRO A 95 -18.22 11.73 -4.33
N GLY A 96 -18.21 11.58 -3.00
CA GLY A 96 -18.08 12.69 -2.05
C GLY A 96 -16.65 13.22 -1.88
N THR A 97 -15.72 12.85 -2.75
CA THR A 97 -14.32 13.25 -2.67
C THR A 97 -14.03 14.43 -3.58
N HIS A 98 -13.46 15.47 -3.01
CA HIS A 98 -12.97 16.62 -3.75
C HIS A 98 -11.49 16.80 -3.45
N VAL A 99 -10.68 16.98 -4.49
CA VAL A 99 -9.25 17.22 -4.34
C VAL A 99 -8.87 18.50 -5.06
N ASP A 100 -8.37 19.46 -4.30
CA ASP A 100 -7.70 20.65 -4.79
C ASP A 100 -6.25 20.28 -5.13
N ALA A 101 -5.95 20.11 -6.41
CA ALA A 101 -4.66 19.66 -6.92
C ALA A 101 -3.80 20.84 -7.39
N ILE A 102 -2.73 21.13 -6.65
CA ILE A 102 -1.78 22.21 -6.93
C ILE A 102 -0.42 21.59 -7.23
N ARG A 103 -0.14 21.35 -8.53
CA ARG A 103 1.08 20.69 -9.01
C ARG A 103 1.42 19.41 -8.20
N PRO A 104 0.49 18.44 -8.11
CA PRO A 104 0.74 17.25 -7.31
C PRO A 104 1.90 16.44 -7.91
N ALA A 105 2.69 15.78 -7.05
CA ALA A 105 3.83 14.96 -7.46
C ALA A 105 3.41 13.67 -8.18
N VAL A 106 2.15 13.26 -8.00
CA VAL A 106 1.50 12.15 -8.71
C VAL A 106 0.22 12.66 -9.35
N ARG A 107 -0.25 11.99 -10.40
CA ARG A 107 -1.51 12.36 -11.03
C ARG A 107 -2.67 11.97 -10.12
N VAL A 108 -3.54 12.93 -9.82
CA VAL A 108 -4.76 12.67 -9.04
C VAL A 108 -5.96 12.57 -9.98
N ILE A 109 -6.75 11.50 -9.82
CA ILE A 109 -7.93 11.22 -10.64
C ILE A 109 -9.12 10.97 -9.72
N LEU A 110 -10.21 11.68 -9.97
CA LEU A 110 -11.49 11.48 -9.29
C LEU A 110 -12.36 10.52 -10.08
N MET A 111 -13.37 9.95 -9.44
CA MET A 111 -14.27 8.94 -10.02
C MET A 111 -14.89 9.41 -11.35
N ASP A 112 -15.31 10.67 -11.44
CA ASP A 112 -15.90 11.27 -12.64
C ASP A 112 -14.90 11.47 -13.80
N ALA A 113 -13.61 11.36 -13.52
CA ALA A 113 -12.52 11.58 -14.46
C ALA A 113 -11.88 10.27 -14.95
N ILE A 114 -12.33 9.11 -14.46
CA ILE A 114 -11.77 7.80 -14.82
C ILE A 114 -11.95 7.53 -16.32
N ASP A 115 -13.12 7.80 -16.89
CA ASP A 115 -13.35 7.59 -18.33
C ASP A 115 -12.45 8.48 -19.18
N ARG A 116 -12.26 9.75 -18.76
CA ARG A 116 -11.34 10.68 -19.42
C ARG A 116 -9.89 10.20 -19.34
N PHE A 117 -9.52 9.52 -18.26
CA PHE A 117 -8.21 8.92 -18.11
C PHE A 117 -8.01 7.72 -19.02
N ALA A 118 -8.96 6.78 -19.04
CA ALA A 118 -8.91 5.61 -19.91
C ALA A 118 -8.83 6.02 -21.39
N ASN A 119 -9.63 7.00 -21.82
CA ASN A 119 -9.59 7.52 -23.19
C ASN A 119 -8.23 8.15 -23.52
N ARG A 120 -7.61 8.87 -22.58
CA ARG A 120 -6.26 9.41 -22.77
C ARG A 120 -5.25 8.30 -22.95
N LEU A 121 -5.28 7.26 -22.11
CA LEU A 121 -4.37 6.11 -22.24
C LEU A 121 -4.50 5.45 -23.62
N ASN A 122 -5.72 5.29 -24.13
CA ASN A 122 -5.96 4.71 -25.46
C ASN A 122 -5.48 5.60 -26.62
N GLN A 123 -5.44 6.92 -26.43
CA GLN A 123 -5.01 7.88 -27.45
C GLN A 123 -3.53 8.28 -27.30
N SER A 124 -2.84 7.80 -26.27
CA SER A 124 -1.45 8.15 -26.03
C SER A 124 -0.53 7.44 -27.02
N ASP A 125 0.56 8.10 -27.39
CA ASP A 125 1.54 7.53 -28.32
C ASP A 125 2.12 6.23 -27.76
N ALA A 126 2.26 5.23 -28.62
CA ALA A 126 2.88 3.96 -28.26
C ALA A 126 4.40 4.14 -28.18
N ILE A 127 4.92 4.13 -26.95
CA ILE A 127 6.36 4.17 -26.67
C ILE A 127 6.93 2.75 -26.69
N PHE A 128 6.16 1.78 -26.20
CA PHE A 128 6.54 0.38 -26.17
C PHE A 128 5.94 -0.40 -27.33
N SER A 129 6.75 -1.27 -27.94
CA SER A 129 6.25 -2.29 -28.86
C SER A 129 5.49 -3.38 -28.10
N ALA A 130 4.70 -4.19 -28.81
CA ALA A 130 4.03 -5.33 -28.21
C ALA A 130 5.02 -6.38 -27.64
N GLU A 131 6.24 -6.44 -28.18
CA GLU A 131 7.29 -7.31 -27.68
C GLU A 131 7.86 -6.79 -26.36
N ASP A 132 8.07 -5.47 -26.25
CA ASP A 132 8.57 -4.83 -25.02
C ASP A 132 7.56 -4.99 -23.89
N VAL A 133 6.27 -4.78 -24.17
CA VAL A 133 5.20 -4.99 -23.18
C VAL A 133 5.20 -6.42 -22.66
N ARG A 134 5.43 -7.42 -23.52
CA ARG A 134 5.52 -8.83 -23.09
C ARG A 134 6.75 -9.07 -22.23
N LYS A 135 7.93 -8.61 -22.66
CA LYS A 135 9.17 -8.73 -21.87
C LYS A 135 9.01 -8.12 -20.48
N ILE A 136 8.40 -6.94 -20.39
CA ILE A 136 8.14 -6.27 -19.12
C ILE A 136 7.22 -7.14 -18.25
N VAL A 137 6.12 -7.63 -18.80
CA VAL A 137 5.19 -8.51 -18.06
C VAL A 137 5.89 -9.77 -17.57
N ASP A 138 6.66 -10.43 -18.44
CA ASP A 138 7.39 -11.66 -18.09
C ASP A 138 8.38 -11.43 -16.94
N VAL A 139 9.05 -10.27 -16.90
CA VAL A 139 9.95 -9.88 -15.80
C VAL A 139 9.18 -9.69 -14.48
N PHE A 140 7.99 -9.09 -14.52
CA PHE A 140 7.16 -8.97 -13.33
C PHE A 140 6.64 -10.34 -12.86
N ASP A 141 6.18 -11.18 -13.78
CA ASP A 141 5.64 -12.51 -13.44
C ASP A 141 6.72 -13.43 -12.85
N ALA A 142 7.91 -13.46 -13.44
CA ALA A 142 9.05 -14.23 -12.93
C ALA A 142 9.42 -13.85 -11.48
N ARG A 143 9.37 -12.55 -11.16
CA ARG A 143 9.63 -12.07 -9.80
C ARG A 143 8.49 -12.35 -8.83
N HIS A 144 7.25 -12.34 -9.29
CA HIS A 144 6.11 -12.73 -8.47
C HIS A 144 6.25 -14.18 -7.99
N GLU A 145 6.65 -15.07 -8.90
CA GLU A 145 6.89 -16.49 -8.59
C GLU A 145 8.05 -16.67 -7.59
N GLU A 146 9.18 -15.98 -7.78
CA GLU A 146 10.31 -16.03 -6.84
C GLU A 146 9.89 -15.61 -5.41
N ILE A 147 9.11 -14.53 -5.28
CA ILE A 147 8.64 -14.05 -3.97
C ILE A 147 7.66 -15.04 -3.33
N ALA A 148 6.79 -15.67 -4.12
CA ALA A 148 5.84 -16.67 -3.62
C ALA A 148 6.57 -17.90 -3.05
N VAL A 149 7.59 -18.41 -3.76
CA VAL A 149 8.38 -19.57 -3.31
C VAL A 149 9.15 -19.27 -2.02
N LEU A 150 9.75 -18.07 -1.90
CA LEU A 150 10.47 -17.66 -0.68
C LEU A 150 9.55 -17.53 0.54
N ALA A 151 8.29 -17.11 0.34
CA ALA A 151 7.29 -17.02 1.41
C ALA A 151 6.84 -18.41 1.92
N GLU A 152 6.74 -19.40 1.03
CA GLU A 152 6.37 -20.78 1.37
C GLU A 152 7.50 -21.52 2.10
N ASP A 153 8.76 -21.35 1.69
CA ASP A 153 9.90 -22.00 2.37
C ASP A 153 10.10 -21.46 3.80
N SER A 154 9.87 -20.16 3.99
CA SER A 154 9.92 -19.48 5.29
C SER A 154 8.83 -19.94 6.27
N THR A 155 7.71 -20.47 5.76
CA THR A 155 6.62 -20.99 6.60
C THR A 155 6.80 -22.48 6.95
N LEU A 156 7.59 -23.23 6.19
CA LEU A 156 7.86 -24.65 6.42
C LEU A 156 9.08 -24.93 7.31
N THR A 157 10.02 -24.00 7.44
CA THR A 157 11.23 -24.14 8.28
C THR A 157 11.07 -23.61 9.72
N GLY A 158 9.85 -23.60 10.25
CA GLY A 158 9.55 -23.29 11.64
C GLY A 158 9.72 -24.48 12.59
N THR A 159 10.91 -25.08 12.72
CA THR A 159 11.21 -26.00 13.84
C THR A 159 12.69 -25.92 14.27
N MET A 160 12.89 -25.36 15.47
CA MET A 160 14.03 -25.42 16.40
C MET A 160 15.43 -25.79 15.87
N GLY A 161 16.36 -24.82 15.98
CA GLY A 161 17.81 -25.07 15.99
C GLY A 161 18.60 -23.79 16.21
N GLY A 162 19.14 -23.61 17.41
CA GLY A 162 19.79 -22.36 17.82
C GLY A 162 21.24 -22.18 17.38
N SER A 163 21.62 -20.89 17.32
CA SER A 163 22.82 -20.28 17.90
C SER A 163 23.95 -19.77 16.96
N VAL A 164 24.28 -18.48 17.22
CA VAL A 164 25.50 -17.67 16.92
C VAL A 164 25.62 -17.15 15.47
N ARG A 165 25.51 -15.84 15.14
CA ARG A 165 26.41 -14.73 15.51
C ARG A 165 25.87 -13.40 14.91
N GLY A 166 25.96 -12.28 15.64
CA GLY A 166 25.83 -10.92 15.08
C GLY A 166 24.73 -10.05 15.71
N PRO A 167 25.07 -9.07 16.57
CA PRO A 167 24.10 -8.14 17.15
C PRO A 167 23.94 -6.91 16.24
N SER A 168 22.71 -6.58 15.82
CA SER A 168 22.24 -5.23 15.40
C SER A 168 21.11 -5.29 14.36
N GLU A 169 19.95 -5.87 14.69
CA GLU A 169 18.77 -5.66 13.82
C GLU A 169 17.43 -5.96 14.50
N ALA A 170 17.42 -6.86 15.48
CA ALA A 170 16.19 -7.21 16.23
C ALA A 170 15.67 -6.09 17.16
N GLU A 171 16.48 -5.07 17.47
CA GLU A 171 16.03 -3.93 18.27
C GLU A 171 15.25 -2.91 17.42
N ASN A 172 15.51 -2.85 16.10
CA ASN A 172 14.84 -1.94 15.18
C ASN A 172 13.47 -2.45 14.69
N THR A 173 13.20 -3.75 14.78
CA THR A 173 11.93 -4.35 14.35
C THR A 173 10.83 -4.17 15.39
N LEU A 174 11.17 -4.24 16.69
CA LEU A 174 10.25 -3.91 17.77
C LEU A 174 9.89 -2.41 17.77
N ASP A 175 10.84 -1.54 17.37
CA ASP A 175 10.64 -0.09 17.30
C ASP A 175 9.91 0.38 16.00
N ARG A 176 9.86 -0.48 14.97
CA ARG A 176 9.03 -0.26 13.76
C ARG A 176 7.59 -0.74 13.94
N LEU A 177 7.37 -1.82 14.70
CA LEU A 177 6.02 -2.31 15.02
C LEU A 177 5.27 -1.36 15.97
N SER A 178 5.96 -0.66 16.87
CA SER A 178 5.36 0.35 17.75
C SER A 178 4.84 1.59 17.01
N ARG A 179 5.31 1.83 15.76
CA ARG A 179 4.94 3.01 14.96
C ARG A 179 3.63 2.84 14.18
N VAL A 180 3.16 1.61 14.01
CA VAL A 180 1.90 1.31 13.29
C VAL A 180 0.69 1.29 14.23
N PHE A 181 0.90 1.20 15.54
CA PHE A 181 -0.17 1.22 16.54
C PHE A 181 -0.23 2.53 17.34
N ASN A 182 -0.48 3.65 16.66
CA ASN A 182 -1.03 4.84 17.32
C ASN A 182 -2.53 4.67 17.59
N PHE A 183 -2.89 3.64 18.37
CA PHE A 183 -4.23 3.55 18.93
C PHE A 183 -4.42 4.70 19.92
N SER A 184 -5.50 5.47 19.73
CA SER A 184 -5.92 6.49 20.68
C SER A 184 -6.06 5.87 22.08
N ARG A 185 -5.72 6.60 23.15
CA ARG A 185 -5.82 6.11 24.55
C ARG A 185 -7.21 5.52 24.87
N GLN A 186 -8.26 5.95 24.17
CA GLN A 186 -9.62 5.41 24.29
C GLN A 186 -9.83 4.04 23.63
N GLN A 187 -9.08 3.71 22.58
CA GLN A 187 -9.15 2.40 21.92
C GLN A 187 -8.46 1.32 22.77
N TRP A 188 -7.39 1.68 23.48
CA TRP A 188 -6.74 0.80 24.44
C TRP A 188 -7.64 0.42 25.61
N THR A 189 -8.44 1.36 26.13
CA THR A 189 -9.41 1.05 27.20
C THR A 189 -10.52 0.13 26.73
N ILE A 190 -10.97 0.24 25.47
CA ILE A 190 -12.01 -0.64 24.90
C ILE A 190 -11.45 -2.05 24.68
N LEU A 191 -10.23 -2.16 24.13
CA LEU A 191 -9.58 -3.45 23.91
C LEU A 191 -9.33 -4.19 25.22
N PHE A 192 -8.80 -3.48 26.24
CA PHE A 192 -8.58 -4.08 27.56
C PHE A 192 -9.89 -4.49 28.23
N GLY A 193 -10.94 -3.68 28.08
CA GLY A 193 -12.28 -4.02 28.59
C GLY A 193 -12.87 -5.28 27.94
N MET A 194 -12.68 -5.45 26.63
CA MET A 194 -13.16 -6.62 25.90
C MET A 194 -12.43 -7.90 26.34
N ILE A 195 -11.10 -7.84 26.47
CA ILE A 195 -10.28 -8.97 26.94
C ILE A 195 -10.63 -9.35 28.38
N ALA A 196 -10.81 -8.37 29.27
CA ALA A 196 -11.20 -8.62 30.66
C ALA A 196 -12.60 -9.25 30.76
N ALA A 197 -13.54 -8.83 29.92
CA ALA A 197 -14.87 -9.42 29.88
C ALA A 197 -14.83 -10.88 29.42
N GLU A 198 -14.04 -11.19 28.39
CA GLU A 198 -13.86 -12.57 27.91
C GLU A 198 -13.22 -13.47 28.98
N LEU A 199 -12.18 -12.98 29.67
CA LEU A 199 -11.55 -13.68 30.80
C LEU A 199 -12.55 -13.94 31.94
N CYS A 200 -13.38 -12.95 32.30
CA CYS A 200 -14.41 -13.13 33.31
C CYS A 200 -15.43 -14.21 32.94
N ILE A 201 -15.86 -14.24 31.67
CA ILE A 201 -16.80 -15.25 31.18
C ILE A 201 -16.17 -16.65 31.31
N ILE A 202 -14.90 -16.81 30.93
CA ILE A 202 -14.18 -18.08 31.04
C ILE A 202 -14.05 -18.52 32.51
N VAL A 203 -13.71 -17.62 33.43
CA VAL A 203 -13.58 -17.95 34.86
C VAL A 203 -14.92 -18.38 35.46
N VAL A 204 -16.01 -17.67 35.13
CA VAL A 204 -17.36 -18.05 35.60
C VAL A 204 -17.77 -19.41 35.04
N LEU A 205 -17.49 -19.67 33.75
CA LEU A 205 -17.77 -20.96 33.13
C LEU A 205 -17.03 -22.10 33.84
N ILE A 206 -15.73 -21.92 34.12
CA ILE A 206 -14.91 -22.90 34.85
C ILE A 206 -15.49 -23.13 36.25
N MET A 207 -15.89 -22.06 36.94
CA MET A 207 -16.43 -22.18 38.29
C MET A 207 -17.77 -22.94 38.32
N ILE A 208 -18.64 -22.72 37.32
CA ILE A 208 -19.88 -23.47 37.17
C ILE A 208 -19.59 -24.95 36.94
N ILE A 209 -18.66 -25.28 36.04
CA ILE A 209 -18.27 -26.67 35.76
C ILE A 209 -17.79 -27.36 37.04
N PHE A 210 -16.92 -26.70 37.82
CA PHE A 210 -16.41 -27.23 39.09
C PHE A 210 -17.47 -27.38 40.19
N LEU A 211 -18.54 -26.58 40.17
CA LEU A 211 -19.62 -26.68 41.14
C LEU A 211 -20.61 -27.80 40.78
N THR A 212 -20.72 -28.12 39.49
CA THR A 212 -21.62 -29.17 38.96
C THR A 212 -20.99 -30.56 38.85
N ALA A 213 -19.67 -30.67 38.93
CA ALA A 213 -18.92 -31.92 38.95
C ALA A 213 -18.67 -32.40 40.38
#